data_AF-A0A7J7UMX8-F1
#
_entry.id   AF-A0A7J7UMX8-F1
#
_cell.length_a   1.000
_cell.length_b   1.000
_cell.length_c   1.000
_cell.angle_alpha   90.00
_cell.angle_beta   90.00
_cell.angle_gamma   90.00
#
_symmetry.space_group_name_H-M   'P 1'
#
loop_
_entity.id
_entity.type
_entity.pdbx_description
1 polymer ?
#
loop_
_entity_poly.entity_id
_entity_poly.type
_entity_poly.pdbx_seq_one_letter_code
_entity_poly.pdbx_strand_id
1 'polypeptide(L)'
;MFADYRLPQVLAHLGALKYSEGLLEKLLKGEMLSYGSKQEVEIRGCSLWCVELIRDCLLDLIEKKGEKTSEEINSILLDYYLWDYARDHRDDMKGIPFHRTRCIYY
;
A
#
# COMPACT_ATOMS: atom_id res chain seq x y z
N MET A 1 -3.14 9.85 5.21
CA MET A 1 -3.00 8.46 4.74
C MET A 1 -2.79 7.56 5.94
N PHE A 2 -3.47 6.42 5.97
CA PHE A 2 -3.30 5.41 7.01
C PHE A 2 -3.01 4.05 6.37
N ALA A 3 -1.76 3.59 6.46
CA ALA A 3 -1.35 2.30 5.92
C ALA A 3 -1.86 1.16 6.82
N ASP A 4 -3.12 0.75 6.63
CA ASP A 4 -3.69 -0.45 7.22
C ASP A 4 -3.11 -1.73 6.59
N TYR A 5 -3.80 -2.87 6.69
CA TYR A 5 -3.36 -4.11 6.04
C TYR A 5 -3.72 -4.21 4.55
N ARG A 6 -4.66 -3.39 4.05
CA ARG A 6 -5.11 -3.39 2.66
C ARG A 6 -4.20 -2.58 1.75
N LEU A 7 -3.72 -1.42 2.21
CA LEU A 7 -2.79 -0.61 1.43
C LEU A 7 -1.53 -1.38 0.99
N PRO A 8 -0.77 -2.06 1.87
CA PRO A 8 0.35 -2.91 1.44
C PRO A 8 -0.06 -4.07 0.54
N GLN A 9 -1.28 -4.61 0.71
CA GLN A 9 -1.79 -5.71 -0.13
C GLN A 9 -2.01 -5.24 -1.57
N VAL A 10 -2.69 -4.11 -1.78
CA VAL A 10 -2.98 -3.58 -3.12
C VAL A 10 -1.71 -3.08 -3.80
N LEU A 11 -0.79 -2.44 -3.07
CA LEU A 11 0.49 -2.03 -3.63
C LEU A 11 1.33 -3.23 -4.07
N ALA A 12 1.31 -4.33 -3.32
CA ALA A 12 1.96 -5.57 -3.73
C ALA A 12 1.28 -6.22 -4.94
N HIS A 13 -0.05 -6.21 -4.99
CA HIS A 13 -0.83 -6.71 -6.13
C HIS A 13 -0.52 -5.96 -7.43
N LEU A 14 -0.44 -4.63 -7.36
CA LEU A 14 -0.12 -3.75 -8.49
C LEU A 14 1.38 -3.77 -8.86
N GLY A 15 2.22 -4.49 -8.11
CA GLY A 15 3.67 -4.57 -8.34
C GLY A 15 4.45 -3.32 -7.90
N ALA A 16 3.81 -2.38 -7.21
CA ALA A 16 4.45 -1.16 -6.70
C ALA A 16 5.24 -1.40 -5.40
N LEU A 17 4.90 -2.45 -4.64
CA LEU A 17 5.61 -2.87 -3.43
C LEU A 17 6.07 -4.33 -3.56
N LYS A 18 7.29 -4.64 -3.12
CA LYS A 18 7.84 -6.01 -3.10
C LYS A 18 8.45 -6.33 -1.75
N TYR A 19 8.13 -7.50 -1.22
CA TYR A 19 8.73 -8.02 0.01
C TYR A 19 10.02 -8.77 -0.28
N SER A 20 10.94 -8.78 0.69
CA SER A 20 12.07 -9.72 0.68
C SER A 20 11.55 -11.15 0.82
N GLU A 21 12.31 -12.14 0.31
CA GLU A 21 11.89 -13.55 0.33
C GLU A 21 11.53 -14.03 1.75
N GLY A 22 12.38 -13.75 2.74
CA GLY A 22 12.13 -14.15 4.12
C GLY A 22 10.91 -13.46 4.75
N LEU A 23 10.59 -12.21 4.40
CA LEU A 23 9.38 -11.56 4.88
C LEU A 23 8.14 -12.13 4.16
N LEU A 24 8.22 -12.32 2.85
CA LEU A 24 7.14 -12.90 2.05
C LEU A 24 6.74 -14.28 2.56
N GLU A 25 7.70 -15.14 2.89
CA GLU A 25 7.42 -16.47 3.45
C GLU A 25 6.63 -16.40 4.77
N LYS A 26 6.98 -15.49 5.67
CA LYS A 26 6.25 -15.29 6.92
C LYS A 26 4.81 -14.84 6.68
N LEU A 27 4.63 -13.89 5.77
CA LEU A 27 3.32 -13.35 5.41
C LEU A 27 2.43 -14.44 4.76
N LEU A 28 3.00 -15.27 3.88
CA LEU A 28 2.30 -16.40 3.25
C LEU A 28 1.88 -17.48 4.27
N LYS A 29 2.69 -17.71 5.31
CA LYS A 29 2.33 -18.58 6.45
C LYS A 29 1.25 -17.97 7.34
N GLY A 30 0.90 -16.69 7.14
CA GLY A 30 -0.04 -15.96 7.99
C GLY A 30 0.49 -15.72 9.39
N GLU A 31 1.81 -15.63 9.55
CA GLU A 31 2.47 -15.35 10.82
C GLU A 31 2.02 -13.99 11.37
N MET A 32 1.71 -13.94 12.66
CA MET A 32 1.36 -12.70 13.35
C MET A 32 2.64 -11.91 13.62
N LEU A 33 2.73 -10.68 13.08
CA LEU A 33 3.78 -9.75 13.43
C LEU A 33 3.40 -9.01 14.71
N SER A 34 4.36 -8.85 15.61
CA SER A 34 4.17 -8.04 16.81
C SER A 34 4.01 -6.57 16.42
N TYR A 35 3.08 -5.88 17.10
CA TYR A 35 2.91 -4.44 16.96
C TYR A 35 4.22 -3.70 17.25
N GLY A 36 4.63 -2.81 16.34
CA GLY A 36 5.89 -2.06 16.47
C GLY A 36 7.15 -2.90 16.21
N SER A 37 7.01 -4.15 15.76
CA SER A 37 8.17 -4.92 15.29
C SER A 37 8.76 -4.29 14.03
N LYS A 38 10.07 -4.47 13.83
CA LYS A 38 10.78 -3.91 12.66
C LYS A 38 10.08 -4.26 11.35
N GLN A 39 9.69 -5.52 11.16
CA GLN A 39 9.02 -5.98 9.92
C GLN A 39 7.66 -5.32 9.73
N GLU A 40 6.88 -5.14 10.81
CA GLU A 40 5.57 -4.51 10.75
C GLU A 40 5.68 -3.02 10.41
N VAL A 41 6.61 -2.31 11.06
CA VAL A 41 6.90 -0.90 10.79
C VAL A 41 7.46 -0.69 9.39
N GLU A 42 8.35 -1.58 8.91
CA GLU A 42 8.89 -1.54 7.55
C GLU A 42 7.78 -1.64 6.51
N ILE A 43 6.83 -2.57 6.66
CA ILE A 43 5.71 -2.72 5.72
C ILE A 43 4.88 -1.43 5.65
N ARG A 44 4.54 -0.84 6.80
CA ARG A 44 3.76 0.40 6.83
C ARG A 44 4.53 1.58 6.26
N GLY A 45 5.78 1.77 6.68
CA GLY A 45 6.63 2.86 6.22
C GLY A 45 6.87 2.81 4.72
N CYS A 46 7.21 1.63 4.18
CA CYS A 46 7.37 1.44 2.74
C CYS A 46 6.06 1.67 1.97
N SER A 47 4.90 1.31 2.53
CA SER A 47 3.60 1.57 1.89
C SER A 47 3.32 3.07 1.80
N LEU A 48 3.53 3.82 2.87
CA LEU A 48 3.37 5.29 2.86
C LEU A 48 4.30 5.92 1.83
N TRP A 49 5.58 5.54 1.83
CA TRP A 49 6.56 6.06 0.89
C TRP A 49 6.22 5.71 -0.57
N CYS A 50 5.72 4.50 -0.82
CA CYS A 50 5.29 4.06 -2.14
C CYS A 50 4.17 4.97 -2.69
N VAL A 51 3.19 5.34 -1.87
CA VAL A 51 2.10 6.25 -2.30
C VAL A 51 2.61 7.67 -2.57
N GLU A 52 3.59 8.17 -1.81
CA GLU A 52 4.24 9.45 -2.10
C GLU A 52 4.95 9.41 -3.47
N LEU A 53 5.67 8.33 -3.78
CA LEU A 53 6.31 8.14 -5.09
C LEU A 53 5.29 8.04 -6.22
N ILE A 54 4.17 7.36 -6.00
CA ILE A 54 3.07 7.28 -6.97
C ILE A 54 2.48 8.66 -7.23
N ARG A 55 2.29 9.49 -6.19
CA ARG A 55 1.84 10.88 -6.35
C ARG A 55 2.77 11.65 -7.26
N ASP A 56 4.07 11.62 -6.97
CA ASP A 56 5.06 12.39 -7.73
C ASP A 56 5.12 11.93 -9.19
N CYS A 57 5.09 10.61 -9.42
CA CYS A 57 5.01 10.05 -10.76
C CYS A 57 3.73 10.48 -11.51
N LEU A 58 2.60 10.54 -10.81
CA LEU A 58 1.33 10.96 -11.41
C LEU A 58 1.34 12.45 -11.78
N LEU A 59 1.88 13.31 -10.92
CA LEU A 59 2.05 14.74 -11.19
C LEU A 59 2.94 14.97 -12.41
N ASP A 60 4.09 14.27 -12.48
CA ASP A 60 5.00 14.32 -13.63
C ASP A 60 4.31 13.90 -14.94
N LEU A 61 3.47 12.86 -14.89
CA LEU A 61 2.74 12.37 -16.06
C LEU A 61 1.70 13.37 -16.56
N ILE A 62 1.01 14.04 -15.64
CA ILE A 62 0.01 15.06 -15.95
C ILE A 62 0.67 16.29 -16.58
N GLU A 63 1.78 16.76 -15.99
CA GLU A 63 2.54 17.88 -16.53
C GLU A 63 3.01 17.58 -17.97
N LYS A 64 3.55 16.38 -18.22
CA LYS A 64 4.00 15.95 -19.55
C LYS A 64 2.87 15.87 -20.58
N LYS A 65 1.63 15.58 -20.15
CA LYS A 65 0.45 15.56 -21.03
C LYS A 65 -0.10 16.95 -21.33
N GLY A 66 0.35 17.99 -20.62
CA GLY A 66 -0.18 19.35 -20.74
C GLY A 66 -1.61 19.49 -20.21
N GLU A 67 -2.06 18.53 -19.41
CA GLU A 67 -3.37 18.60 -18.75
C GLU A 67 -3.27 19.52 -17.54
N LYS A 68 -4.18 20.50 -17.43
CA LYS A 68 -4.34 21.28 -16.20
C LYS A 68 -5.18 20.48 -15.23
N THR A 69 -4.60 20.01 -14.13
CA THR A 69 -5.38 19.50 -13.01
C THR A 69 -6.15 20.64 -12.37
N SER A 70 -7.48 20.51 -12.31
CA SER A 70 -8.34 21.44 -11.58
C SER A 70 -8.27 21.26 -10.07
N GLU A 71 -7.79 20.10 -9.60
CA GLU A 71 -7.74 19.72 -8.19
C GLU A 71 -6.31 19.30 -7.78
N GLU A 72 -5.98 19.58 -6.52
CA GLU A 72 -4.68 19.23 -5.93
C GLU A 72 -4.62 17.72 -5.65
N ILE A 73 -3.91 16.99 -6.51
CA ILE A 73 -3.62 15.57 -6.27
C ILE A 73 -2.68 15.46 -5.08
N ASN A 74 -3.13 14.76 -4.04
CA ASN A 74 -2.35 14.50 -2.86
C ASN A 74 -2.45 13.02 -2.46
N SER A 75 -1.59 12.64 -1.51
CA SER A 75 -1.46 11.25 -1.11
C SER A 75 -2.65 10.73 -0.28
N ILE A 76 -3.48 11.63 0.28
CA ILE A 76 -4.74 11.25 0.94
C ILE A 76 -5.77 10.78 -0.10
N LEU A 77 -5.91 11.49 -1.23
CA LEU A 77 -6.80 11.08 -2.31
C LEU A 77 -6.38 9.76 -2.94
N LEU A 78 -5.07 9.55 -3.10
CA LEU A 78 -4.54 8.27 -3.59
C LEU A 78 -4.81 7.13 -2.60
N ASP A 79 -4.69 7.36 -1.30
CA ASP A 79 -5.03 6.37 -0.27
C ASP A 79 -6.49 5.92 -0.37
N TYR A 80 -7.43 6.87 -0.50
CA TYR A 80 -8.84 6.56 -0.69
C TYR A 80 -9.08 5.75 -1.96
N TYR A 81 -8.48 6.18 -3.08
CA TYR A 81 -8.62 5.46 -4.35
C TYR A 81 -8.06 4.04 -4.27
N LEU A 82 -6.86 3.86 -3.70
CA LEU A 82 -6.22 2.55 -3.55
C LEU A 82 -7.02 1.64 -2.63
N TRP A 83 -7.60 2.19 -1.57
CA TRP A 83 -8.43 1.44 -0.64
C TRP A 83 -9.75 0.99 -1.28
N ASP A 84 -10.43 1.88 -2.01
CA ASP A 84 -11.65 1.54 -2.76
C ASP A 84 -11.35 0.51 -3.85
N TYR A 85 -10.25 0.69 -4.59
CA TYR A 85 -9.77 -0.30 -5.54
C TYR A 85 -9.55 -1.66 -4.88
N ALA A 86 -8.90 -1.68 -3.70
CA ALA A 86 -8.64 -2.90 -2.96
C ALA A 86 -9.92 -3.61 -2.48
N ARG A 87 -10.96 -2.85 -2.12
CA ARG A 87 -12.27 -3.37 -1.76
C ARG A 87 -12.93 -4.05 -2.97
N ASP A 88 -12.93 -3.36 -4.10
CA ASP A 88 -13.68 -3.77 -5.30
C ASP A 88 -12.98 -4.94 -6.04
N HIS A 89 -11.65 -5.04 -5.94
CA HIS A 89 -10.82 -6.10 -6.54
C HIS A 89 -10.35 -7.15 -5.51
N ARG A 90 -11.12 -7.35 -4.44
CA ARG A 90 -10.77 -8.28 -3.37
C ARG A 90 -10.50 -9.70 -3.87
N ASP A 91 -11.26 -10.15 -4.87
CA ASP A 91 -11.14 -11.50 -5.42
C ASP A 91 -9.84 -11.69 -6.20
N ASP A 92 -9.38 -10.66 -6.91
CA ASP A 92 -8.11 -10.66 -7.66
C ASP A 92 -6.89 -10.72 -6.75
N MET A 93 -7.06 -10.30 -5.49
CA MET A 93 -6.00 -10.25 -4.49
C MET A 93 -6.01 -11.41 -3.49
N LYS A 94 -6.85 -12.45 -3.68
CA LYS A 94 -6.95 -13.59 -2.75
C LYS A 94 -5.60 -14.28 -2.46
N GLY A 95 -4.69 -14.29 -3.43
CA GLY A 95 -3.35 -14.88 -3.29
C GLY A 95 -2.28 -13.92 -2.80
N ILE A 96 -2.59 -12.63 -2.65
CA ILE A 96 -1.63 -11.60 -2.26
C ILE A 96 -1.62 -11.48 -0.73
N PRO A 97 -0.48 -11.77 -0.07
CA PRO A 97 -0.43 -11.77 1.38
C PRO A 97 -0.42 -10.35 1.95
N PHE A 98 -0.84 -10.22 3.21
CA PHE A 98 -0.81 -8.98 3.98
C PHE A 98 -0.34 -9.26 5.41
N HIS A 99 0.22 -8.25 6.05
CA HIS A 99 0.68 -8.38 7.43
C HIS A 99 -0.50 -8.49 8.40
N ARG A 100 -0.37 -9.36 9.40
CA ARG A 100 -1.35 -9.53 10.46
C ARG A 100 -0.73 -9.08 11.77
N THR A 101 -1.33 -8.10 12.41
CA THR A 101 -0.85 -7.51 13.66
C THR A 101 -2.03 -7.37 14.61
N ARG A 102 -1.83 -7.66 15.89
CA ARG A 102 -2.84 -7.42 16.93
C ARG A 102 -2.42 -6.23 17.77
N CYS A 103 -3.26 -5.21 17.86
CA CYS A 103 -3.03 -4.05 18.73
C CYS A 103 -4.37 -3.44 19.19
N ILE A 104 -4.34 -2.25 19.79
CA ILE A 104 -5.53 -1.53 20.26
C ILE A 104 -6.15 -0.59 19.22
N TYR A 105 -5.45 -0.34 18.11
CA TYR A 105 -5.85 0.62 17.08
C TYR A 105 -6.72 0.00 15.97
N TYR A 106 -6.75 -1.34 15.88
CA TYR A 106 -7.45 -2.11 14.86
C TYR A 106 -7.71 -3.55 15.32
#